data_AF-A0A2D5S147-F1
#
_entry.id   AF-A0A2D5S147-F1
#
_cell.length_a   1.000
_cell.length_b   1.000
_cell.length_c   1.000
_cell.angle_alpha   90.00
_cell.angle_beta   90.00
_cell.angle_gamma   90.00
#
_symmetry.space_group_name_H-M   'P 1'
#
loop_
_entity.id
_entity.type
_entity.pdbx_description
1 polymer ?
#
loop_
_entity_poly.entity_id
_entity_poly.type
_entity_poly.pdbx_seq_one_letter_code
_entity_poly.pdbx_strand_id
1 'polypeptide(L)'
;MKQLESIDHIPEDHIEQIQAIAKMCHEVNQAYTAVIREPLKHWHELEQPEKDGVIEHVAFLIINIDADAKAWHDAWVAKMIVAGWKYGPKRSIKNKTHEHLKPFHHLPEKQQVKDALFHSVVKQAIHAG
;
A
#
# COMPACT_ATOMS: atom_id res chain seq x y z
N MET A 1 5.93 -15.38 -0.84
CA MET A 1 5.91 -14.10 -1.59
C MET A 1 7.28 -13.48 -1.48
N LYS A 2 7.80 -12.93 -2.58
CA LYS A 2 9.06 -12.17 -2.59
C LYS A 2 8.82 -10.86 -1.83
N GLN A 3 9.76 -10.47 -0.96
CA GLN A 3 9.73 -9.15 -0.33
C GLN A 3 10.70 -8.22 -1.03
N LEU A 4 10.32 -6.95 -1.15
CA LEU A 4 11.22 -5.88 -1.54
C LEU A 4 11.97 -5.41 -0.30
N GLU A 5 13.30 -5.51 -0.30
CA GLU A 5 14.11 -5.11 0.85
C GLU A 5 14.26 -3.58 0.95
N SER A 6 14.37 -2.89 -0.19
CA SER A 6 14.36 -1.42 -0.32
C SER A 6 13.86 -1.01 -1.70
N ILE A 7 13.24 0.16 -1.79
CA ILE A 7 12.89 0.81 -3.06
C ILE A 7 14.12 1.14 -3.91
N ASP A 8 15.31 1.26 -3.28
CA ASP A 8 16.57 1.51 -3.98
C ASP A 8 17.02 0.32 -4.85
N HIS A 9 16.43 -0.85 -4.66
CA HIS A 9 16.68 -2.03 -5.50
C HIS A 9 15.80 -2.08 -6.76
N ILE A 10 14.90 -1.11 -6.93
CA ILE A 10 14.12 -0.98 -8.15
C ILE A 10 15.06 -0.46 -9.26
N PRO A 11 15.15 -1.14 -10.42
CA PRO A 11 15.97 -0.64 -11.53
C PRO A 11 15.58 0.78 -11.95
N GLU A 12 16.57 1.64 -12.20
CA GLU A 12 16.36 3.05 -12.53
C GLU A 12 15.48 3.25 -13.78
N ASP A 13 15.55 2.34 -14.74
CA ASP A 13 14.73 2.36 -15.96
C ASP A 13 13.24 2.05 -15.72
N HIS A 14 12.90 1.49 -14.56
CA HIS A 14 11.53 1.15 -14.18
C HIS A 14 10.93 2.08 -13.11
N ILE A 15 11.74 2.94 -12.48
CA ILE A 15 11.27 3.76 -11.35
C ILE A 15 10.16 4.74 -11.75
N GLU A 16 10.28 5.39 -12.91
CA GLU A 16 9.28 6.35 -13.39
C GLU A 16 7.92 5.68 -13.63
N GLN A 17 7.93 4.48 -14.24
CA GLN A 17 6.72 3.70 -14.47
C GLN A 17 6.07 3.28 -13.14
N ILE A 18 6.85 2.79 -12.19
CA ILE A 18 6.35 2.39 -10.87
C ILE A 18 5.77 3.59 -10.12
N GLN A 19 6.44 4.75 -10.17
CA GLN A 19 5.93 6.00 -9.58
C GLN A 19 4.62 6.46 -10.23
N ALA A 20 4.49 6.34 -11.55
CA ALA A 20 3.26 6.66 -12.25
C ALA A 20 2.10 5.75 -11.80
N ILE A 21 2.34 4.45 -11.70
CA ILE A 21 1.35 3.48 -11.21
C ILE A 21 1.00 3.76 -9.73
N ALA A 22 2.00 4.07 -8.90
CA ALA A 22 1.79 4.42 -7.49
C ALA A 22 0.89 5.65 -7.34
N LYS A 23 1.13 6.68 -8.16
CA LYS A 23 0.27 7.87 -8.22
C LYS A 23 -1.15 7.52 -8.65
N MET A 24 -1.33 6.69 -9.68
CA MET A 24 -2.66 6.23 -10.11
C MET A 24 -3.40 5.52 -8.99
N CYS A 25 -2.76 4.56 -8.33
CA CYS A 25 -3.35 3.78 -7.24
C CYS A 25 -3.75 4.68 -6.06
N HIS A 26 -2.89 5.64 -5.69
CA HIS A 26 -3.17 6.59 -4.61
C HIS A 26 -4.36 7.49 -4.93
N GLU A 27 -4.42 8.06 -6.13
CA GLU A 27 -5.54 8.94 -6.52
C GLU A 27 -6.87 8.17 -6.62
N VAL A 28 -6.88 6.90 -7.05
CA VAL A 28 -8.08 6.05 -6.99
C VAL A 28 -8.55 5.85 -5.55
N ASN A 29 -7.63 5.51 -4.63
CA ASN A 29 -7.96 5.38 -3.21
C ASN A 29 -8.38 6.73 -2.60
N GLN A 30 -7.77 7.83 -3.01
CA GLN A 30 -8.13 9.17 -2.57
C GLN A 30 -9.57 9.49 -2.96
N ALA A 31 -9.96 9.26 -4.22
CA ALA A 31 -11.32 9.46 -4.69
C ALA A 31 -12.34 8.59 -3.94
N TYR A 32 -12.03 7.31 -3.73
CA TYR A 32 -12.87 6.41 -2.93
C TYR A 32 -13.04 6.93 -1.49
N THR A 33 -11.94 7.30 -0.83
CA THR A 33 -11.97 7.77 0.56
C THR A 33 -12.70 9.11 0.73
N ALA A 34 -12.66 9.99 -0.28
CA ALA A 34 -13.45 11.22 -0.30
C ALA A 34 -14.96 10.93 -0.30
N VAL A 35 -15.42 9.95 -1.07
CA VAL A 35 -16.85 9.56 -1.14
C VAL A 35 -17.36 9.04 0.21
N ILE A 36 -16.54 8.25 0.92
CA ILE A 36 -16.91 7.73 2.25
C ILE A 36 -16.61 8.71 3.39
N ARG A 37 -16.27 9.97 3.07
CA ARG A 37 -16.01 11.07 4.02
C ARG A 37 -14.81 10.84 4.96
N GLU A 38 -13.79 10.13 4.48
CA GLU A 38 -12.52 9.90 5.18
C GLU A 38 -11.32 10.25 4.27
N PRO A 39 -11.28 11.46 3.69
CA PRO A 39 -10.40 11.77 2.56
C PRO A 39 -8.92 11.59 2.92
N LEU A 40 -8.20 10.88 2.04
CA LEU A 40 -6.74 10.93 2.01
C LEU A 40 -6.27 12.27 1.39
N LYS A 41 -5.04 12.66 1.75
CA LYS A 41 -4.30 13.73 1.05
C LYS A 41 -4.16 13.39 -0.44
N HIS A 42 -4.14 14.40 -1.31
CA HIS A 42 -3.76 14.21 -2.71
C HIS A 42 -2.28 13.84 -2.84
N TRP A 43 -1.89 13.21 -3.96
CA TRP A 43 -0.52 12.74 -4.15
C TRP A 43 0.54 13.85 -3.99
N HIS A 44 0.23 15.05 -4.46
CA HIS A 44 1.15 16.20 -4.42
C HIS A 44 1.38 16.73 -2.99
N GLU A 45 0.49 16.41 -2.05
CA GLU A 45 0.55 16.81 -0.64
C GLU A 45 1.23 15.75 0.25
N LEU A 46 1.55 14.58 -0.32
CA LEU A 46 2.27 13.53 0.41
C LEU A 46 3.73 13.90 0.61
N GLU A 47 4.24 13.63 1.81
CA GLU A 47 5.67 13.66 2.11
C GLU A 47 6.37 12.48 1.43
N GLN A 48 7.70 12.58 1.27
CA GLN A 48 8.47 11.54 0.58
C GLN A 48 8.29 10.13 1.19
N PRO A 49 8.32 9.94 2.53
CA PRO A 49 8.10 8.62 3.11
C PRO A 49 6.69 8.05 2.87
N GLU A 50 5.68 8.92 2.71
CA GLU A 50 4.33 8.49 2.36
C GLU A 50 4.30 7.98 0.91
N LYS A 51 4.97 8.68 -0.02
CA LYS A 51 5.10 8.25 -1.42
C LYS A 51 5.90 6.95 -1.54
N ASP A 52 7.00 6.84 -0.81
CA ASP A 52 7.87 5.66 -0.79
C ASP A 52 7.09 4.40 -0.37
N GLY A 53 6.21 4.51 0.63
CA GLY A 53 5.34 3.41 1.04
C GLY A 53 4.34 2.98 -0.04
N VAL A 54 3.85 3.91 -0.86
CA VAL A 54 2.97 3.58 -1.99
C VAL A 54 3.75 2.93 -3.13
N ILE A 55 4.96 3.44 -3.41
CA ILE A 55 5.89 2.87 -4.40
C ILE A 55 6.27 1.44 -4.01
N GLU A 56 6.58 1.21 -2.73
CA GLU A 56 6.87 -0.13 -2.18
C GLU A 56 5.69 -1.10 -2.40
N HIS A 57 4.45 -0.65 -2.19
CA HIS A 57 3.26 -1.47 -2.41
C HIS A 57 3.12 -1.87 -3.90
N VAL A 58 3.29 -0.92 -4.83
CA VAL A 58 3.26 -1.23 -6.26
C VAL A 58 4.36 -2.23 -6.63
N ALA A 59 5.60 -1.97 -6.21
CA ALA A 59 6.72 -2.85 -6.50
C ALA A 59 6.50 -4.26 -5.93
N PHE A 60 5.95 -4.38 -4.71
CA PHE A 60 5.60 -5.67 -4.11
C PHE A 60 4.60 -6.45 -4.97
N LEU A 61 3.57 -5.79 -5.50
CA LEU A 61 2.56 -6.44 -6.34
C LEU A 61 3.11 -6.80 -7.73
N ILE A 62 4.02 -6.00 -8.31
CA ILE A 62 4.70 -6.33 -9.57
C ILE A 62 5.55 -7.59 -9.43
N ILE A 63 6.36 -7.70 -8.38
CA ILE A 63 7.24 -8.87 -8.18
C ILE A 63 6.48 -10.12 -7.71
N ASN A 64 5.22 -9.96 -7.29
CA ASN A 64 4.30 -11.04 -6.90
C ASN A 64 3.00 -10.94 -7.72
N ILE A 65 3.09 -10.97 -9.05
CA ILE A 65 1.95 -10.71 -9.96
C ILE A 65 0.71 -11.60 -9.73
N ASP A 66 0.90 -12.83 -9.24
CA ASP A 66 -0.19 -13.77 -8.94
C ASP A 66 -0.76 -13.61 -7.52
N ALA A 67 -0.25 -12.65 -6.75
CA ALA A 67 -0.74 -12.38 -5.41
C ALA A 67 -2.18 -11.84 -5.43
N ASP A 68 -2.94 -12.17 -4.40
CA ASP A 68 -4.26 -11.60 -4.16
C ASP A 68 -4.18 -10.23 -3.45
N ALA A 69 -5.31 -9.53 -3.33
CA ALA A 69 -5.33 -8.20 -2.71
C ALA A 69 -4.91 -8.19 -1.23
N LYS A 70 -5.03 -9.32 -0.52
CA LYS A 70 -4.63 -9.44 0.90
C LYS A 70 -3.13 -9.64 1.09
N ALA A 71 -2.40 -10.08 0.06
CA ALA A 71 -0.98 -10.38 0.12
C ALA A 71 -0.13 -9.21 0.63
N TRP A 72 -0.39 -8.01 0.12
CA TRP A 72 0.31 -6.81 0.58
C TRP A 72 0.03 -6.53 2.06
N HIS A 73 -1.23 -6.61 2.47
CA HIS A 73 -1.61 -6.39 3.87
C HIS A 73 -0.89 -7.36 4.81
N ASP A 74 -0.88 -8.66 4.46
CA ASP A 74 -0.17 -9.67 5.25
C ASP A 74 1.34 -9.39 5.34
N ALA A 75 1.96 -8.96 4.22
CA ALA A 75 3.37 -8.58 4.18
C ALA A 75 3.67 -7.32 5.01
N TRP A 76 2.82 -6.31 4.91
CA TRP A 76 2.92 -5.08 5.69
C TRP A 76 2.76 -5.35 7.20
N VAL A 77 1.80 -6.18 7.60
CA VAL A 77 1.62 -6.59 9.00
C VAL A 77 2.89 -7.28 9.52
N ALA A 78 3.46 -8.22 8.76
CA ALA A 78 4.69 -8.92 9.15
C ALA A 78 5.87 -7.94 9.32
N LYS A 79 6.07 -7.02 8.35
CA LYS A 79 7.11 -5.98 8.40
C LYS A 79 6.96 -5.10 9.66
N MET A 80 5.73 -4.68 9.95
CA MET A 80 5.44 -3.83 11.12
C MET A 80 5.69 -4.58 12.44
N ILE A 81 5.29 -5.84 12.56
CA ILE A 81 5.54 -6.66 13.76
C ILE A 81 7.04 -6.83 14.00
N VAL A 82 7.83 -7.14 12.97
CA VAL A 82 9.29 -7.25 13.07
C VAL A 82 9.93 -5.92 13.50
N ALA A 83 9.40 -4.79 13.04
CA ALA A 83 9.83 -3.45 13.46
C ALA A 83 9.38 -3.06 14.90
N GLY A 84 8.74 -3.99 15.62
CA GLY A 84 8.28 -3.84 16.99
C GLY A 84 6.94 -3.13 17.13
N TRP A 85 6.15 -3.05 16.06
CA TRP A 85 4.77 -2.56 16.15
C TRP A 85 3.83 -3.65 16.65
N LYS A 86 2.77 -3.21 17.34
CA LYS A 86 1.74 -4.07 17.90
C LYS A 86 0.35 -3.53 17.61
N TYR A 87 -0.65 -4.39 17.70
CA TYR A 87 -2.04 -3.95 17.65
C TYR A 87 -2.34 -2.92 18.75
N GLY A 88 -3.12 -1.89 18.40
CA GLY A 88 -3.74 -0.98 19.35
C GLY A 88 -4.91 -0.25 18.68
N PRO A 89 -5.87 0.31 19.43
CA PRO A 89 -7.11 0.84 18.86
C PRO A 89 -6.92 2.07 17.96
N LYS A 90 -5.74 2.71 18.00
CA LYS A 90 -5.35 3.84 17.16
C LYS A 90 -3.85 3.81 16.87
N ARG A 91 -3.47 4.42 15.75
CA ARG A 91 -2.07 4.62 15.36
C ARG A 91 -1.34 5.51 16.36
N SER A 92 -0.19 5.05 16.84
CA SER A 92 0.74 5.82 17.67
C SER A 92 2.17 5.49 17.29
N ILE A 93 2.92 6.50 16.83
CA ILE A 93 4.35 6.34 16.52
C ILE A 93 5.14 6.08 17.82
N LYS A 94 4.87 6.85 18.88
CA LYS A 94 5.54 6.72 20.18
C LYS A 94 5.38 5.32 20.78
N ASN A 95 4.17 4.76 20.75
CA ASN A 95 3.88 3.46 21.35
C ASN A 95 4.01 2.29 20.36
N LYS A 96 4.37 2.59 19.10
CA LYS A 96 4.37 1.66 17.98
C LYS A 96 3.07 0.84 17.89
N THR A 97 1.92 1.50 17.92
CA THR A 97 0.60 0.84 17.78
C THR A 97 -0.07 1.19 16.46
N HIS A 98 -0.87 0.27 15.91
CA HIS A 98 -1.71 0.54 14.74
C HIS A 98 -2.98 -0.34 14.72
N GLU A 99 -4.13 0.24 14.39
CA GLU A 99 -5.46 -0.40 14.44
C GLU A 99 -5.67 -1.50 13.40
N HIS A 100 -4.95 -1.42 12.29
CA HIS A 100 -4.99 -2.40 11.20
C HIS A 100 -4.00 -3.56 11.35
N LEU A 101 -3.23 -3.66 12.45
CA LEU A 101 -2.34 -4.82 12.69
C LEU A 101 -3.15 -6.04 13.17
N LYS A 102 -3.93 -6.58 12.25
CA LYS A 102 -4.82 -7.74 12.41
C LYS A 102 -5.00 -8.44 11.05
N PRO A 103 -5.51 -9.68 11.02
CA PRO A 103 -5.74 -10.39 9.75
C PRO A 103 -6.63 -9.60 8.80
N PHE A 104 -6.39 -9.72 7.49
CA PHE A 104 -7.11 -8.97 6.45
C PHE A 104 -8.64 -9.05 6.59
N HIS A 105 -9.19 -10.25 6.86
CA HIS A 105 -10.64 -10.45 7.03
C HIS A 105 -11.25 -9.76 8.27
N HIS A 106 -10.42 -9.28 9.20
CA HIS A 106 -10.85 -8.50 10.37
C HIS A 106 -10.71 -6.98 10.16
N LEU A 107 -10.27 -6.54 8.98
CA LEU A 107 -10.29 -5.13 8.61
C LEU A 107 -11.72 -4.66 8.37
N PRO A 108 -12.03 -3.39 8.64
CA PRO A 108 -13.27 -2.79 8.16
C PRO A 108 -13.39 -2.95 6.64
N GLU A 109 -14.59 -3.20 6.14
CA GLU A 109 -14.85 -3.39 4.70
C GLU A 109 -14.26 -2.25 3.85
N LYS A 110 -14.40 -1.01 4.32
CA LYS A 110 -13.81 0.17 3.66
C LYS A 110 -12.29 0.09 3.46
N GLN A 111 -11.56 -0.59 4.34
CA GLN A 111 -10.11 -0.78 4.19
C GLN A 111 -9.82 -1.93 3.21
N GLN A 112 -10.60 -3.01 3.27
CA GLN A 112 -10.50 -4.11 2.29
C GLN A 112 -10.78 -3.63 0.86
N VAL A 113 -11.75 -2.72 0.67
CA VAL A 113 -12.05 -2.11 -0.63
C VAL A 113 -10.87 -1.30 -1.16
N LYS A 114 -10.19 -0.52 -0.32
CA LYS A 114 -8.98 0.22 -0.74
C LYS A 114 -7.88 -0.71 -1.25
N ASP A 115 -7.65 -1.82 -0.57
CA ASP A 115 -6.63 -2.79 -0.98
C ASP A 115 -7.03 -3.50 -2.29
N ALA A 116 -8.32 -3.81 -2.47
CA ALA A 116 -8.85 -4.38 -3.70
C ALA A 116 -8.77 -3.43 -4.90
N LEU A 117 -9.10 -2.14 -4.71
CA LEU A 117 -8.98 -1.11 -5.74
C LEU A 117 -7.52 -0.91 -6.15
N PHE A 118 -6.62 -0.80 -5.16
CA PHE A 118 -5.18 -0.67 -5.41
C PHE A 118 -4.65 -1.85 -6.23
N HIS A 119 -4.95 -3.07 -5.80
CA HIS A 119 -4.56 -4.30 -6.49
C HIS A 119 -5.07 -4.33 -7.93
N SER A 120 -6.34 -3.98 -8.15
CA SER A 120 -6.93 -3.95 -9.48
C SER A 120 -6.23 -2.95 -10.39
N VAL A 121 -5.87 -1.76 -9.89
CA VAL A 121 -5.16 -0.74 -10.70
C VAL A 121 -3.78 -1.26 -11.10
N VAL A 122 -3.01 -1.83 -10.17
CA VAL A 122 -1.68 -2.39 -10.48
C VAL A 122 -1.79 -3.50 -11.51
N LYS A 123 -2.72 -4.45 -11.33
CA LYS A 123 -2.91 -5.57 -12.24
C LYS A 123 -3.23 -5.12 -13.67
N GLN A 124 -4.08 -4.12 -13.83
CA GLN A 124 -4.41 -3.58 -15.15
C GLN A 124 -3.26 -2.79 -15.76
N ALA A 125 -2.52 -2.02 -14.95
CA ALA A 125 -1.40 -1.21 -15.43
C ALA A 125 -0.25 -2.07 -15.98
N ILE A 126 0.02 -3.24 -15.38
CA ILE A 126 1.07 -4.15 -15.84
C ILE A 126 0.69 -4.82 -17.17
N HIS A 127 -0.59 -5.10 -17.42
CA HIS A 127 -1.05 -5.74 -18.65
C HIS A 127 -1.25 -4.78 -19.83
N ALA A 128 -1.24 -3.46 -19.58
CA ALA A 128 -1.44 -2.44 -20.59
C ALA A 128 -0.14 -1.93 -21.26
N GLY A 129 1.02 -2.44 -20.81
CA GLY A 129 2.34 -2.22 -21.43
C GLY A 129 2.77 -3.42 -22.24
#